data_AF-A0A5J6SPT7-F1
#
_entry.id   AF-A0A5J6SPT7-F1
#
_cell.length_a   1.000
_cell.length_b   1.000
_cell.length_c   1.000
_cell.angle_alpha   90.00
_cell.angle_beta   90.00
_cell.angle_gamma   90.00
#
_symmetry.space_group_name_H-M   'P 1'
#
loop_
_entity.id
_entity.type
_entity.pdbx_description
1 polymer ?
#
loop_
_entity_poly.entity_id
_entity_poly.type
_entity_poly.pdbx_seq_one_letter_code
_entity_poly.pdbx_strand_id
1 'polypeptide(L)'
;MSLWLGDYLKLRNEIHYLEFKLTDNQLSSEEYEETKIQLNDRLQREGEFKIILNNFEDVENRILKLKYIEGMTLDKIAMEIGYSPNYIRNQHAKIMVVLSKFEKFYMELELFKKNFPYKKRNEV
;
A
#
# COMPACT_ATOMS: atom_id res chain seq x y z
N MET A 1 -11.30 5.91 4.13
CA MET A 1 -11.10 5.53 2.72
C MET A 1 -9.66 5.03 2.60
N SER A 2 -9.49 3.79 2.14
CA SER A 2 -8.28 2.96 2.27
C SER A 2 -7.16 3.32 1.28
N LEU A 3 -6.70 4.58 1.29
CA LEU A 3 -5.51 5.03 0.54
C LEU A 3 -4.24 4.33 1.03
N TRP A 4 -4.20 3.98 2.31
CA TRP A 4 -3.05 3.36 2.97
C TRP A 4 -2.59 2.08 2.28
N LEU A 5 -3.48 1.32 1.64
CA LEU A 5 -3.14 0.06 0.99
C LEU A 5 -2.17 0.28 -0.18
N GLY A 6 -2.37 1.35 -0.95
CA GLY A 6 -1.46 1.72 -2.04
C GLY A 6 -0.08 2.09 -1.52
N ASP A 7 -0.02 2.93 -0.48
CA ASP A 7 1.23 3.35 0.15
C ASP A 7 1.99 2.15 0.76
N TYR A 8 1.27 1.24 1.41
CA TYR A 8 1.84 0.02 1.97
C TYR A 8 2.38 -0.92 0.88
N LEU A 9 1.62 -1.16 -0.20
CA LEU A 9 2.08 -2.02 -1.30
C LEU A 9 3.28 -1.42 -2.03
N LYS A 10 3.31 -0.09 -2.20
CA LYS A 10 4.46 0.62 -2.74
C LYS A 10 5.69 0.43 -1.85
N LEU A 11 5.54 0.63 -0.55
CA LEU A 11 6.61 0.41 0.43
C LEU A 11 7.12 -1.03 0.40
N ARG A 12 6.23 -2.03 0.31
CA ARG A 12 6.59 -3.45 0.16
C ARG A 12 7.38 -3.72 -1.13
N ASN A 13 6.99 -3.11 -2.24
CA ASN A 13 7.71 -3.24 -3.50
C ASN A 13 9.10 -2.58 -3.43
N GLU A 14 9.22 -1.43 -2.77
CA GLU A 14 10.51 -0.79 -2.51
C GLU A 14 11.42 -1.69 -1.66
N ILE A 15 10.90 -2.26 -0.57
CA ILE A 15 11.63 -3.24 0.27
C ILE A 15 12.10 -4.41 -0.58
N HIS A 16 11.19 -5.01 -1.35
CA HIS A 16 11.51 -6.16 -2.20
C HIS A 16 12.58 -5.83 -3.24
N TYR A 17 12.51 -4.66 -3.86
CA TYR A 17 13.53 -4.22 -4.80
C TYR A 17 14.89 -4.02 -4.12
N LEU A 18 14.93 -3.43 -2.93
CA LEU A 18 16.17 -3.24 -2.17
C LEU A 18 16.77 -4.58 -1.73
N GLU A 19 15.94 -5.51 -1.26
CA GLU A 19 16.36 -6.89 -0.95
C GLU A 19 16.93 -7.58 -2.18
N PHE A 20 16.25 -7.48 -3.33
CA PHE A 20 16.72 -8.02 -4.60
C PHE A 20 18.05 -7.36 -5.02
N LYS A 21 18.18 -6.03 -4.91
CA LYS A 21 19.40 -5.30 -5.25
C LYS A 21 20.59 -5.77 -4.41
N LEU A 22 20.39 -6.08 -3.13
CA LEU A 22 21.44 -6.63 -2.26
C LEU A 22 21.90 -8.04 -2.65
N THR A 23 21.18 -8.74 -3.53
CA THR A 23 21.62 -10.04 -4.08
C THR A 23 22.56 -9.91 -5.28
N ASP A 24 22.74 -8.70 -5.83
CA ASP A 24 23.65 -8.46 -6.94
C ASP A 24 25.10 -8.51 -6.47
N ASN A 25 25.85 -9.50 -6.96
CA ASN A 25 27.26 -9.70 -6.63
C ASN A 25 28.20 -8.65 -7.26
N GLN A 26 27.68 -7.81 -8.17
CA GLN A 26 28.45 -6.75 -8.81
C GLN A 26 28.33 -5.39 -8.09
N LEU A 27 27.54 -5.30 -7.02
CA LEU A 27 27.39 -4.07 -6.24
C LEU A 27 28.72 -3.66 -5.61
N SER A 28 29.09 -2.38 -5.72
CA SER A 28 30.23 -1.85 -4.98
C SER A 28 29.97 -1.85 -3.47
N SER A 29 31.03 -1.82 -2.67
CA SER A 29 30.89 -1.80 -1.21
C SER A 29 30.14 -0.57 -0.70
N GLU A 30 30.29 0.58 -1.36
CA GLU A 30 29.59 1.82 -1.03
C GLU A 30 28.08 1.69 -1.34
N GLU A 31 27.73 1.24 -2.54
CA GLU A 31 26.33 1.02 -2.94
C GLU A 31 25.63 -0.04 -2.08
N TYR A 32 26.37 -1.05 -1.62
CA TYR A 32 25.86 -2.08 -0.72
C TYR A 32 25.43 -1.49 0.62
N GLU A 33 26.29 -0.69 1.25
CA GLU A 33 25.99 -0.05 2.52
C GLU A 33 24.86 0.99 2.39
N GLU A 34 24.85 1.79 1.32
CA GLU A 34 23.74 2.71 1.04
C GLU A 34 22.40 1.99 0.86
N THR A 35 22.40 0.89 0.09
CA THR A 35 21.19 0.09 -0.16
C THR A 35 20.69 -0.53 1.14
N LYS A 36 21.60 -0.98 2.01
CA LYS A 36 21.28 -1.53 3.33
C LYS A 36 20.70 -0.49 4.28
N ILE A 37 21.23 0.74 4.28
CA ILE A 37 20.67 1.85 5.06
C ILE A 37 19.25 2.16 4.60
N GLN A 38 19.04 2.25 3.28
CA GLN A 38 17.71 2.50 2.71
C GLN A 38 16.74 1.37 3.07
N LEU A 39 17.16 0.12 2.97
CA LEU A 39 16.34 -1.03 3.34
C LEU A 39 15.92 -0.96 4.81
N ASN A 40 16.85 -0.63 5.71
CA ASN A 40 16.54 -0.52 7.14
C ASN A 40 15.51 0.58 7.43
N ASP A 41 15.64 1.77 6.80
CA ASP A 41 14.63 2.83 6.92
C ASP A 41 13.26 2.37 6.39
N ARG A 42 13.21 1.64 5.26
CA ARG A 42 11.93 1.12 4.73
C ARG A 42 11.32 0.05 5.63
N LEU A 43 12.12 -0.84 6.20
CA LEU A 43 11.66 -1.85 7.16
C LEU A 43 11.13 -1.22 8.44
N GLN A 44 11.78 -0.17 8.96
CA GLN A 44 11.28 0.59 10.10
C GLN A 44 9.91 1.21 9.79
N ARG A 45 9.79 1.90 8.66
CA ARG A 45 8.50 2.48 8.21
C ARG A 45 7.42 1.42 8.06
N GLU A 46 7.76 0.23 7.57
CA GLU A 46 6.81 -0.88 7.46
C GLU A 46 6.31 -1.33 8.84
N GLY A 47 7.20 -1.39 9.83
CA GLY A 47 6.85 -1.67 11.22
C GLY A 47 5.89 -0.63 11.81
N GLU A 48 6.19 0.66 11.63
CA GLU A 48 5.32 1.77 12.04
C GLU A 48 3.94 1.70 11.37
N PHE A 49 3.92 1.39 10.06
CA PHE A 49 2.69 1.18 9.31
C PHE A 49 1.86 0.06 9.91
N LYS A 50 2.46 -1.10 10.19
CA LYS A 50 1.78 -2.26 10.78
C LYS A 50 1.15 -1.95 12.15
N ILE A 51 1.79 -1.11 12.96
CA ILE A 51 1.22 -0.66 14.25
C ILE A 51 -0.08 0.11 14.01
N ILE A 52 -0.09 1.05 13.05
CA ILE A 52 -1.30 1.82 12.69
C ILE A 52 -2.39 0.87 12.17
N LEU A 53 -2.04 -0.07 11.29
CA LEU A 53 -2.99 -1.02 10.73
C LEU A 53 -3.64 -1.94 11.77
N ASN A 54 -2.91 -2.27 12.83
CA ASN A 54 -3.44 -3.10 13.92
C ASN A 54 -4.50 -2.38 14.76
N ASN A 55 -4.56 -1.05 14.70
CA ASN A 55 -5.57 -0.25 15.40
C ASN A 55 -6.86 -0.06 14.59
N PHE A 56 -6.96 -0.65 13.39
CA PHE A 56 -8.18 -0.57 12.59
C PHE A 56 -9.24 -1.55 13.11
N GLU A 57 -10.32 -1.00 13.65
CA GLU A 57 -11.45 -1.75 14.17
C GLU A 57 -12.53 -2.03 13.11
N ASP A 58 -12.56 -1.24 12.04
CA ASP A 58 -13.56 -1.37 10.98
C ASP A 58 -13.33 -2.61 10.12
N VAL A 59 -14.46 -3.21 9.71
CA VAL A 59 -14.48 -4.48 8.99
C VAL A 59 -13.79 -4.34 7.62
N GLU A 60 -13.96 -3.21 6.94
CA GLU A 60 -13.37 -2.96 5.63
C GLU A 60 -11.84 -2.98 5.67
N ASN A 61 -11.23 -2.26 6.61
CA ASN A 61 -9.78 -2.25 6.78
C ASN A 61 -9.25 -3.62 7.21
N ARG A 62 -9.97 -4.35 8.08
CA ARG A 62 -9.60 -5.72 8.46
C ARG A 62 -9.63 -6.66 7.25
N ILE A 63 -10.66 -6.58 6.40
CA ILE A 63 -10.74 -7.36 5.14
C ILE A 63 -9.53 -7.04 4.25
N LEU A 64 -9.19 -5.76 4.07
CA LEU A 64 -8.07 -5.34 3.23
C LEU A 64 -6.72 -5.84 3.78
N LYS A 65 -6.47 -5.66 5.08
CA LYS A 65 -5.25 -6.13 5.74
C LYS A 65 -5.08 -7.65 5.55
N LEU A 66 -6.08 -8.43 5.95
CA LEU A 66 -6.00 -9.90 5.88
C LEU A 66 -5.85 -10.39 4.43
N LYS A 67 -6.52 -9.73 3.48
CA LYS A 67 -6.48 -10.13 2.06
C LYS A 67 -5.15 -9.84 1.39
N TYR A 68 -4.60 -8.64 1.59
CA TYR A 68 -3.47 -8.14 0.80
C TYR A 68 -2.13 -8.13 1.53
N ILE A 69 -2.15 -8.13 2.87
CA ILE A 69 -0.92 -8.20 3.67
C ILE A 69 -0.67 -9.63 4.11
N GLU A 70 -1.69 -10.29 4.65
CA GLU A 70 -1.59 -11.66 5.18
C GLU A 70 -1.89 -12.73 4.13
N GLY A 71 -2.34 -12.32 2.93
CA GLY A 71 -2.56 -13.22 1.79
C GLY A 71 -3.73 -14.20 1.96
N MET A 72 -4.66 -13.94 2.88
CA MET A 72 -5.77 -14.83 3.17
C MET A 72 -6.83 -14.87 2.06
N THR A 73 -7.57 -15.99 1.99
CA THR A 73 -8.77 -16.10 1.15
C THR A 73 -9.96 -15.42 1.85
N LEU A 74 -10.95 -14.95 1.09
CA LEU A 74 -12.15 -14.32 1.66
C LEU A 74 -12.91 -15.26 2.62
N ASP A 75 -12.86 -16.57 2.36
CA ASP A 75 -13.48 -17.58 3.23
C ASP A 75 -12.74 -17.72 4.55
N LYS A 76 -11.40 -17.74 4.54
CA LYS A 76 -10.58 -17.73 5.77
C LYS A 76 -10.78 -16.45 6.55
N ILE A 77 -10.85 -15.31 5.87
CA ILE A 77 -11.14 -14.00 6.49
C ILE A 77 -12.47 -14.05 7.22
N ALA A 78 -13.53 -14.58 6.58
CA ALA A 78 -14.84 -14.71 7.19
C ALA A 78 -14.79 -15.51 8.50
N MET A 79 -14.05 -16.62 8.53
CA MET A 79 -13.82 -17.41 9.74
C MET A 79 -13.06 -16.62 10.81
N GLU A 80 -11.96 -15.95 10.42
CA GLU A 80 -11.07 -15.20 11.33
C GLU A 80 -11.80 -14.04 12.03
N ILE A 81 -12.63 -13.29 11.28
CA ILE A 81 -13.30 -12.11 11.81
C ILE A 81 -14.75 -12.35 12.25
N GLY A 82 -15.23 -13.60 12.22
CA GLY A 82 -16.52 -14.01 12.78
C GLY A 82 -17.74 -13.63 11.93
N TYR A 83 -17.58 -13.49 10.61
CA TYR A 83 -18.66 -13.13 9.69
C TYR A 83 -18.98 -14.26 8.70
N SER A 84 -20.12 -14.18 8.02
CA SER A 84 -20.44 -15.13 6.96
C SER A 84 -19.56 -14.88 5.71
N PRO A 85 -19.17 -15.94 4.98
CA PRO A 85 -18.43 -15.79 3.73
C PRO A 85 -19.12 -14.87 2.71
N ASN A 86 -20.45 -14.95 2.62
CA ASN A 86 -21.23 -14.07 1.73
C ASN A 86 -21.15 -12.60 2.14
N TYR A 87 -21.22 -12.30 3.44
CA TYR A 87 -21.08 -10.93 3.93
C TYR A 87 -19.70 -10.36 3.55
N ILE A 88 -18.62 -11.11 3.78
CA ILE A 88 -17.25 -10.69 3.43
C ILE A 88 -17.08 -10.48 1.93
N ARG A 89 -17.58 -11.39 1.08
CA ARG A 89 -17.55 -11.22 -0.38
C ARG A 89 -18.28 -9.95 -0.82
N ASN A 90 -19.46 -9.69 -0.25
CA ASN A 90 -20.23 -8.49 -0.57
C ASN A 90 -19.51 -7.21 -0.11
N GLN A 91 -18.88 -7.21 1.06
CA GLN A 91 -18.11 -6.06 1.53
C GLN A 91 -16.86 -5.85 0.67
N HIS A 92 -16.12 -6.91 0.35
CA HIS A 92 -14.95 -6.85 -0.54
C HIS A 92 -15.33 -6.28 -1.91
N ALA A 93 -16.45 -6.72 -2.50
CA ALA A 93 -16.94 -6.18 -3.76
C ALA A 93 -17.25 -4.67 -3.68
N LYS A 94 -17.88 -4.20 -2.59
CA LYS A 94 -18.14 -2.76 -2.38
C LYS A 94 -16.84 -1.96 -2.29
N ILE A 95 -15.86 -2.47 -1.52
CA ILE A 95 -14.54 -1.85 -1.40
C ILE A 95 -13.89 -1.72 -2.78
N MET A 96 -13.95 -2.78 -3.60
CA MET A 96 -13.39 -2.77 -4.96
C MET A 96 -14.04 -1.75 -5.89
N VAL A 97 -15.36 -1.60 -5.81
CA VAL A 97 -16.06 -0.57 -6.58
C VAL A 97 -15.62 0.83 -6.16
N VAL A 98 -15.39 1.08 -4.87
CA VAL A 98 -14.90 2.37 -4.39
C VAL A 98 -13.46 2.62 -4.85
N LEU A 99 -12.59 1.62 -4.73
CA LEU A 99 -11.18 1.71 -5.15
C LEU A 99 -11.03 2.01 -6.64
N SER A 100 -11.75 1.28 -7.49
CA SER A 100 -11.73 1.50 -8.94
C SER A 100 -12.24 2.89 -9.35
N LYS A 101 -13.30 3.38 -8.70
CA LYS A 101 -13.77 4.76 -8.90
C LYS A 101 -12.72 5.78 -8.49
N PHE A 102 -12.10 5.58 -7.33
CA PHE A 102 -11.06 6.48 -6.83
C PHE A 102 -9.85 6.53 -7.77
N GLU A 103 -9.36 5.38 -8.22
CA GLU A 103 -8.26 5.28 -9.19
C GLU A 103 -8.57 6.06 -10.48
N LYS A 104 -9.79 5.89 -11.01
CA LYS A 104 -10.24 6.66 -12.18
C LYS A 104 -10.20 8.17 -11.93
N PHE A 105 -10.77 8.64 -10.81
CA PHE A 105 -10.76 10.08 -10.47
C PHE A 105 -9.33 10.60 -10.26
N TYR A 106 -8.46 9.82 -9.64
CA TYR A 106 -7.06 10.18 -9.44
C TYR A 106 -6.34 10.33 -10.78
N MET A 107 -6.53 9.40 -11.72
CA MET A 107 -5.98 9.50 -13.07
C MET A 107 -6.50 10.72 -13.83
N GLU A 108 -7.80 11.02 -13.75
CA GLU A 108 -8.39 12.22 -14.33
C GLU A 108 -7.78 13.50 -13.75
N LEU A 109 -7.54 13.54 -12.43
CA LEU A 109 -6.90 14.67 -11.76
C LEU A 109 -5.43 14.82 -12.16
N GLU A 110 -4.65 13.75 -12.26
CA GLU A 110 -3.25 13.80 -12.71
C GLU A 110 -3.13 14.24 -14.16
N LEU A 111 -4.04 13.78 -15.04
CA LEU A 111 -4.14 14.28 -16.42
C LEU A 111 -4.48 15.76 -16.46
N PHE A 112 -5.43 16.21 -15.62
CA PHE A 112 -5.77 17.62 -15.50
C PHE A 112 -4.56 18.45 -15.07
N LYS A 113 -3.84 18.05 -14.02
CA LYS A 113 -2.62 18.75 -13.54
C LYS A 113 -1.53 18.82 -14.61
N LYS A 114 -1.34 17.73 -15.36
CA LYS A 114 -0.37 17.68 -16.48
C LYS A 114 -0.75 18.66 -17.60
N ASN A 115 -2.03 18.72 -17.93
CA ASN A 115 -2.54 19.57 -19.01
C ASN A 115 -2.71 21.04 -18.60
N PHE A 116 -2.86 21.30 -17.29
CA PHE A 116 -3.04 22.64 -16.71
C PHE A 116 -2.09 22.84 -15.52
N PRO A 117 -0.76 22.94 -15.75
CA PRO A 117 0.20 23.12 -14.68
C PRO A 117 0.00 24.47 -13.99
N TYR A 118 -0.12 24.46 -12.66
CA TYR A 118 -0.19 25.68 -11.85
C TYR A 118 1.13 26.45 -11.99
N LYS A 119 1.08 27.66 -12.58
CA LYS A 119 2.15 28.64 -12.41
C LYS A 119 1.97 29.27 -11.02
N LYS A 120 2.85 28.93 -10.06
CA LYS A 120 2.98 29.74 -8.85
C LYS A 120 3.19 31.19 -9.29
N ARG A 121 2.35 32.12 -8.83
CA ARG A 121 2.68 33.54 -8.96
C ARG A 121 3.95 33.73 -8.16
N ASN A 122 5.02 34.16 -8.81
CA ASN A 122 6.20 34.64 -8.12
C ASN A 122 5.71 35.70 -7.13
N GLU A 123 5.90 35.44 -5.85
CA GLU A 123 5.70 36.44 -4.79
C GLU A 123 6.68 37.58 -5.11
N VAL A 124 6.11 38.77 -5.35
CA VAL A 124 6.81 40.03 -5.61
C VAL A 124 7.44 40.53 -4.31
#